data_AF-A0A7T4YDH3-F1
#
_entry.id   AF-A0A7T4YDH3-F1
#
_cell.length_a   1.000
_cell.length_b   1.000
_cell.length_c   1.000
_cell.angle_alpha   90.00
_cell.angle_beta   90.00
_cell.angle_gamma   90.00
#
_symmetry.space_group_name_H-M   'P 1'
#
loop_
_entity.id
_entity.type
_entity.pdbx_description
1 polymer ?
#
loop_
_entity_poly.entity_id
_entity_poly.type
_entity_poly.pdbx_seq_one_letter_code
_entity_poly.pdbx_strand_id
1 'polypeptide(L)'
;MKLIAIAGLLLALCVNAAFGADTHGTKSEHAGGVWYDLSFGRLYVPEHMKAVDGKIDLLVHFHGAPSYMIETIEEKGINVSVLAVSLNGLSSVYTRPFEKEKDLFERMLLEALMCIHEIDRYPEDLKLGKIGVSSFSAGFGAVREILKDNRYFDQINALLMADSLYAGYVKVDGKNKPVPKQMRDFKRFAKQAAAEKKLMLITHSNVVPGSYAGTQETADDLMDAVGVRRKEIKRALAENFEQSSGASKGKFEVIGCDGGDEEAHMVHLRKIGVFVEMMGFGRVDVERE
;
A
#
# COMPACT_ATOMS: atom_id res chain seq x y z
N MET A 1 22.10 -8.84 32.61
CA MET A 1 21.47 -8.62 31.29
C MET A 1 20.04 -9.16 31.34
N LYS A 2 19.06 -8.30 31.64
CA LYS A 2 17.65 -8.68 31.66
C LYS A 2 17.08 -8.51 30.25
N LEU A 3 16.70 -9.62 29.61
CA LEU A 3 15.81 -9.61 28.46
C LEU A 3 14.45 -9.10 28.94
N ILE A 4 14.06 -7.91 28.51
CA ILE A 4 12.68 -7.46 28.60
C ILE A 4 12.02 -7.91 27.28
N ALA A 5 11.24 -8.99 27.35
CA ALA A 5 10.35 -9.37 26.28
C ALA A 5 9.23 -8.31 26.21
N ILE A 6 9.25 -7.46 25.18
CA ILE A 6 8.15 -6.56 24.87
C ILE A 6 7.07 -7.41 24.20
N ALA A 7 6.27 -8.07 25.02
CA ALA A 7 4.98 -8.60 24.64
C ALA A 7 3.94 -7.53 24.97
N GLY A 8 3.36 -6.94 23.93
CA GLY A 8 2.21 -6.05 24.05
C GLY A 8 2.51 -4.59 23.74
N LEU A 9 2.23 -4.19 22.50
CA LEU A 9 1.47 -2.99 22.20
C LEU A 9 1.03 -3.09 20.74
N LEU A 10 -0.28 -3.23 20.56
CA LEU A 10 -0.94 -3.21 19.26
C LEU A 10 -2.22 -2.41 19.50
N LEU A 11 -2.05 -1.11 19.73
CA LEU A 11 -3.17 -0.19 19.79
C LEU A 11 -3.23 0.54 18.45
N ALA A 12 -3.63 -0.20 17.42
CA ALA A 12 -4.06 0.44 16.18
C ALA A 12 -5.28 1.31 16.49
N LEU A 13 -5.24 2.59 16.09
CA LEU A 13 -6.42 3.45 16.08
C LEU A 13 -7.52 2.77 15.26
N CYS A 14 -8.52 2.24 15.95
CA CYS A 14 -9.70 1.63 15.36
C CYS A 14 -10.59 2.73 14.78
N VAL A 15 -10.54 2.90 13.45
CA VAL A 15 -11.66 3.54 12.74
C VAL A 15 -12.64 2.42 12.40
N ASN A 16 -13.79 2.41 13.10
CA ASN A 16 -14.88 1.48 12.80
C ASN A 16 -15.46 1.81 11.42
N ALA A 17 -15.18 0.97 10.42
CA ALA A 17 -16.02 0.84 9.24
C ALA A 17 -16.84 -0.45 9.39
N ALA A 18 -18.13 -0.31 9.67
CA ALA A 18 -19.06 -1.43 9.67
C ALA A 18 -19.36 -1.81 8.22
N PHE A 19 -18.81 -2.95 7.76
CA PHE A 19 -19.24 -3.56 6.50
C PHE A 19 -20.49 -4.39 6.76
N GLY A 20 -21.65 -3.83 6.44
CA GLY A 20 -22.96 -4.48 6.48
C GLY A 20 -23.66 -4.30 5.13
N ALA A 21 -24.34 -5.36 4.66
CA ALA A 21 -25.10 -5.35 3.43
C ALA A 21 -26.11 -4.18 3.39
N ASP A 22 -26.31 -3.61 2.20
CA ASP A 22 -27.26 -2.54 1.80
C ASP A 22 -26.77 -1.08 1.71
N THR A 23 -25.47 -0.78 1.90
CA THR A 23 -24.94 0.60 1.69
C THR A 23 -24.14 0.81 0.40
N HIS A 24 -24.01 -0.22 -0.45
CA HIS A 24 -23.25 -0.10 -1.71
C HIS A 24 -23.74 1.07 -2.57
N GLY A 25 -22.79 1.90 -3.03
CA GLY A 25 -23.06 3.09 -3.85
C GLY A 25 -23.53 4.31 -3.06
N THR A 26 -23.67 4.22 -1.73
CA THR A 26 -23.99 5.39 -0.90
C THR A 26 -22.86 6.41 -0.98
N LYS A 27 -23.21 7.67 -1.27
CA LYS A 27 -22.27 8.78 -1.40
C LYS A 27 -22.22 9.61 -0.13
N SER A 28 -21.04 10.11 0.23
CA SER A 28 -20.88 11.14 1.26
C SER A 28 -19.85 12.19 0.83
N GLU A 29 -20.21 13.47 0.96
CA GLU A 29 -19.35 14.59 0.60
C GLU A 29 -18.10 14.70 1.50
N HIS A 30 -17.00 15.14 0.91
CA HIS A 30 -15.76 15.53 1.58
C HIS A 30 -15.26 16.84 0.94
N ALA A 31 -14.53 17.67 1.68
CA ALA A 31 -14.17 19.02 1.21
C ALA A 31 -13.39 19.03 -0.11
N GLY A 32 -12.63 17.98 -0.43
CA GLY A 32 -11.86 17.85 -1.67
C GLY A 32 -12.34 16.78 -2.65
N GLY A 33 -13.54 16.21 -2.46
CA GLY A 33 -14.01 15.08 -3.28
C GLY A 33 -15.17 14.29 -2.67
N VAL A 34 -15.44 13.10 -3.20
CA VAL A 34 -16.61 12.30 -2.80
C VAL A 34 -16.20 10.90 -2.37
N TRP A 35 -16.81 10.41 -1.28
CA TRP A 35 -16.71 9.03 -0.86
C TRP A 35 -17.89 8.20 -1.34
N TYR A 36 -17.61 6.96 -1.73
CA TYR A 36 -18.58 5.93 -2.08
C TYR A 36 -18.34 4.69 -1.24
N ASP A 37 -19.40 4.15 -0.64
CA ASP A 37 -19.33 2.85 0.02
C ASP A 37 -19.35 1.72 -1.01
N LEU A 38 -18.38 0.82 -0.94
CA LEU A 38 -18.31 -0.38 -1.79
C LEU A 38 -18.75 -1.61 -1.00
N SER A 39 -18.94 -2.74 -1.68
CA SER A 39 -19.22 -4.02 -0.98
C SER A 39 -18.04 -4.48 -0.13
N PHE A 40 -16.82 -4.03 -0.47
CA PHE A 40 -15.61 -4.27 0.31
C PHE A 40 -14.64 -3.08 0.20
N GLY A 41 -14.64 -2.22 1.21
CA GLY A 41 -13.89 -0.97 1.22
C GLY A 41 -14.75 0.26 0.93
N ARG A 42 -14.10 1.41 0.79
CA ARG A 42 -14.70 2.67 0.38
C ARG A 42 -13.84 3.28 -0.72
N LEU A 43 -14.46 3.91 -1.70
CA LEU A 43 -13.78 4.63 -2.76
C LEU A 43 -13.82 6.13 -2.47
N TYR A 44 -12.68 6.79 -2.57
CA TYR A 44 -12.56 8.23 -2.61
C TYR A 44 -12.21 8.71 -4.02
N VAL A 45 -12.98 9.66 -4.54
CA VAL A 45 -12.74 10.30 -5.84
C VAL A 45 -12.45 11.79 -5.60
N PRO A 46 -11.21 12.25 -5.79
CA PRO A 46 -10.87 13.67 -5.63
C PRO A 46 -11.59 14.55 -6.66
N GLU A 47 -11.98 15.76 -6.24
CA GLU A 47 -12.62 16.74 -7.11
C GLU A 47 -11.70 17.17 -8.24
N HIS A 48 -10.38 17.29 -8.04
CA HIS A 48 -9.46 17.65 -9.13
C HIS A 48 -9.19 16.51 -10.14
N MET A 49 -9.64 15.28 -9.87
CA MET A 49 -9.32 14.12 -10.69
C MET A 49 -9.84 14.26 -12.12
N LYS A 50 -8.99 13.98 -13.11
CA LYS A 50 -9.30 14.05 -14.54
C LYS A 50 -9.05 12.72 -15.22
N ALA A 51 -9.95 12.34 -16.13
CA ALA A 51 -9.69 11.25 -17.06
C ALA A 51 -8.62 11.67 -18.08
N VAL A 52 -7.63 10.83 -18.30
CA VAL A 52 -6.56 11.00 -19.30
C VAL A 52 -6.68 9.86 -20.30
N ASP A 53 -6.88 10.19 -21.58
CA ASP A 53 -7.09 9.21 -22.66
C ASP A 53 -8.20 8.18 -22.34
N GLY A 54 -9.32 8.66 -21.79
CA GLY A 54 -10.46 7.82 -21.40
C GLY A 54 -10.18 6.90 -20.21
N LYS A 55 -9.14 7.19 -19.42
CA LYS A 55 -8.72 6.37 -18.29
C LYS A 55 -8.55 7.16 -17.00
N ILE A 56 -8.75 6.48 -15.90
CA ILE A 56 -8.52 6.98 -14.54
C ILE A 56 -7.64 6.03 -13.74
N ASP A 57 -6.71 6.59 -12.99
CA ASP A 57 -5.83 5.81 -12.12
C ASP A 57 -6.51 5.50 -10.78
N LEU A 58 -6.21 4.32 -10.24
CA LEU A 58 -6.76 3.84 -8.97
C LEU A 58 -5.65 3.31 -8.06
N LEU A 59 -5.66 3.77 -6.81
CA LEU A 59 -4.82 3.26 -5.74
C LEU A 59 -5.68 2.46 -4.77
N VAL A 60 -5.43 1.15 -4.69
CA VAL A 60 -6.07 0.28 -3.68
C VAL A 60 -5.18 0.23 -2.44
N HIS A 61 -5.66 0.79 -1.33
CA HIS A 61 -4.94 0.88 -0.07
C HIS A 61 -5.51 -0.06 1.00
N PHE A 62 -4.64 -0.86 1.62
CA PHE A 62 -5.00 -1.75 2.72
C PHE A 62 -4.41 -1.28 4.04
N HIS A 63 -5.31 -1.12 5.03
CA HIS A 63 -5.05 -0.89 6.45
C HIS A 63 -4.48 0.49 6.81
N GLY A 64 -4.99 1.05 7.91
CA GLY A 64 -4.66 2.38 8.39
C GLY A 64 -5.74 3.42 8.09
N ALA A 65 -5.40 4.68 8.32
CA ALA A 65 -6.28 5.82 8.06
C ALA A 65 -5.96 6.40 6.66
N PRO A 66 -6.85 6.25 5.65
CA PRO A 66 -6.59 6.75 4.30
C PRO A 66 -6.54 8.29 4.22
N SER A 67 -7.00 9.01 5.24
CA SER A 67 -6.93 10.48 5.29
C SER A 67 -5.50 11.00 5.09
N TYR A 68 -4.48 10.31 5.62
CA TYR A 68 -3.09 10.74 5.48
C TYR A 68 -2.56 10.73 4.05
N MET A 69 -3.06 9.84 3.16
CA MET A 69 -2.72 9.93 1.74
C MET A 69 -3.63 10.89 0.99
N ILE A 70 -4.91 10.96 1.38
CA ILE A 70 -5.90 11.80 0.72
C ILE A 70 -5.52 13.28 0.83
N GLU A 71 -5.10 13.72 2.01
CA GLU A 71 -4.59 15.09 2.24
C GLU A 71 -3.45 15.41 1.26
N THR A 72 -2.45 14.55 1.11
CA THR A 72 -1.36 14.76 0.14
C THR A 72 -1.83 14.68 -1.31
N ILE A 73 -2.77 13.78 -1.63
CA ILE A 73 -3.34 13.64 -2.98
C ILE A 73 -4.03 14.94 -3.40
N GLU A 74 -4.81 15.55 -2.51
CA GLU A 74 -5.48 16.83 -2.73
C GLU A 74 -4.48 17.98 -2.82
N GLU A 75 -3.62 18.14 -1.80
CA GLU A 75 -2.66 19.26 -1.72
C GLU A 75 -1.68 19.34 -2.90
N LYS A 76 -1.35 18.19 -3.49
CA LYS A 76 -0.38 18.04 -4.57
C LYS A 76 -1.04 17.79 -5.93
N GLY A 77 -2.38 17.70 -5.99
CA GLY A 77 -3.10 17.41 -7.22
C GLY A 77 -2.75 16.06 -7.84
N ILE A 78 -2.46 15.04 -7.04
CA ILE A 78 -2.14 13.70 -7.57
C ILE A 78 -3.39 13.14 -8.26
N ASN A 79 -3.28 12.77 -9.53
CA ASN A 79 -4.41 12.36 -10.36
C ASN A 79 -4.77 10.89 -10.15
N VAL A 80 -5.30 10.55 -8.96
CA VAL A 80 -5.60 9.16 -8.59
C VAL A 80 -6.79 9.09 -7.64
N SER A 81 -7.66 8.10 -7.84
CA SER A 81 -8.74 7.75 -6.89
C SER A 81 -8.22 6.73 -5.88
N VAL A 82 -8.79 6.69 -4.66
CA VAL A 82 -8.33 5.79 -3.59
C VAL A 82 -9.41 4.83 -3.18
N LEU A 83 -9.22 3.53 -3.40
CA LEU A 83 -10.04 2.47 -2.81
C LEU A 83 -9.39 2.02 -1.50
N ALA A 84 -9.95 2.43 -0.37
CA ALA A 84 -9.42 2.13 0.95
C ALA A 84 -10.16 0.96 1.64
N VAL A 85 -9.40 0.03 2.20
CA VAL A 85 -9.91 -1.07 3.03
C VAL A 85 -9.29 -0.98 4.42
N SER A 86 -10.08 -0.53 5.39
CA SER A 86 -9.67 -0.41 6.79
C SER A 86 -10.54 -1.34 7.64
N LEU A 87 -9.95 -2.47 8.04
CA LEU A 87 -10.55 -3.50 8.88
C LEU A 87 -9.86 -3.49 10.25
N ASN A 88 -10.63 -3.78 11.30
CA ASN A 88 -10.09 -3.96 12.63
C ASN A 88 -9.47 -5.35 12.76
N GLY A 89 -8.20 -5.41 13.20
CA GLY A 89 -7.50 -6.66 13.50
C GLY A 89 -6.16 -6.82 12.78
N LEU A 90 -5.54 -7.98 12.99
CA LEU A 90 -4.26 -8.35 12.40
C LEU A 90 -4.42 -8.86 10.96
N SER A 91 -3.31 -9.13 10.28
CA SER A 91 -3.26 -9.47 8.85
C SER A 91 -4.20 -10.60 8.39
N SER A 92 -4.59 -11.52 9.27
CA SER A 92 -5.57 -12.56 8.93
C SER A 92 -6.94 -12.03 8.50
N VAL A 93 -7.40 -10.88 9.00
CA VAL A 93 -8.67 -10.27 8.57
C VAL A 93 -8.58 -9.74 7.14
N TYR A 94 -7.36 -9.40 6.70
CA TYR A 94 -7.05 -9.00 5.34
C TYR A 94 -6.79 -10.20 4.43
N THR A 95 -6.17 -11.27 4.92
CA THR A 95 -5.87 -12.47 4.13
C THR A 95 -7.11 -13.28 3.78
N ARG A 96 -7.98 -13.56 4.76
CA ARG A 96 -9.10 -14.51 4.59
C ARG A 96 -10.07 -14.15 3.45
N PRO A 97 -10.48 -12.88 3.24
CA PRO A 97 -11.37 -12.54 2.14
C PRO A 97 -10.79 -12.90 0.77
N PHE A 98 -9.55 -12.48 0.48
CA PHE A 98 -8.88 -12.76 -0.80
C PHE A 98 -8.39 -14.22 -0.94
N GLU A 99 -8.21 -14.93 0.19
CA GLU A 99 -7.99 -16.36 0.16
C GLU A 99 -9.23 -17.12 -0.32
N LYS A 100 -10.40 -16.77 0.23
CA LYS A 100 -11.69 -17.44 -0.02
C LYS A 100 -12.34 -17.06 -1.34
N GLU A 101 -12.35 -15.78 -1.67
CA GLU A 101 -13.01 -15.23 -2.85
C GLU A 101 -11.97 -14.74 -3.86
N LYS A 102 -11.66 -15.56 -4.86
CA LYS A 102 -10.61 -15.24 -5.84
C LYS A 102 -10.96 -14.06 -6.73
N ASP A 103 -12.23 -13.77 -6.93
CA ASP A 103 -12.71 -12.66 -7.76
C ASP A 103 -13.01 -11.38 -6.94
N LEU A 104 -12.71 -11.37 -5.63
CA LEU A 104 -12.95 -10.21 -4.77
C LEU A 104 -12.22 -8.95 -5.25
N PHE A 105 -10.94 -9.08 -5.63
CA PHE A 105 -10.16 -7.93 -6.08
C PHE A 105 -10.72 -7.36 -7.40
N GLU A 106 -11.07 -8.23 -8.37
CA GLU A 106 -11.73 -7.81 -9.61
C GLU A 106 -13.06 -7.10 -9.34
N ARG A 107 -13.89 -7.65 -8.46
CA ARG A 107 -15.16 -7.04 -8.05
C ARG A 107 -14.96 -5.65 -7.44
N MET A 108 -13.99 -5.48 -6.54
CA MET A 108 -13.66 -4.17 -5.97
C MET A 108 -13.26 -3.14 -7.04
N LEU A 109 -12.46 -3.55 -8.02
CA LEU A 109 -12.05 -2.70 -9.14
C LEU A 109 -13.25 -2.28 -10.01
N LEU A 110 -14.14 -3.23 -10.31
CA LEU A 110 -15.34 -2.99 -11.11
C LEU A 110 -16.33 -2.07 -10.38
N GLU A 111 -16.59 -2.33 -9.10
CA GLU A 111 -17.44 -1.49 -8.26
C GLU A 111 -16.90 -0.06 -8.17
N ALA A 112 -15.58 0.10 -8.02
CA ALA A 112 -14.96 1.42 -8.03
C ALA A 112 -15.18 2.14 -9.36
N LEU A 113 -14.96 1.46 -10.49
CA LEU A 113 -15.21 2.03 -11.81
C LEU A 113 -16.69 2.41 -12.00
N MET A 114 -17.62 1.58 -11.55
CA MET A 114 -19.06 1.87 -11.58
C MET A 114 -19.40 3.14 -10.78
N CYS A 115 -18.89 3.27 -9.55
CA CYS A 115 -19.11 4.48 -8.76
C CYS A 115 -18.54 5.75 -9.42
N ILE A 116 -17.45 5.62 -10.18
CA ILE A 116 -16.86 6.76 -10.89
C ILE A 116 -17.69 7.16 -12.11
N HIS A 117 -18.31 6.20 -12.79
CA HIS A 117 -19.25 6.46 -13.89
C HIS A 117 -20.48 7.27 -13.46
N GLU A 118 -20.84 7.25 -12.17
CA GLU A 118 -21.91 8.07 -11.60
C GLU A 118 -21.55 9.56 -11.46
N ILE A 119 -20.38 9.99 -11.97
CA ILE A 119 -19.93 11.39 -11.95
C ILE A 119 -19.99 11.92 -13.39
N ASP A 120 -20.92 12.83 -13.65
CA ASP A 120 -21.30 13.36 -14.98
C ASP A 120 -20.15 13.93 -15.84
N ARG A 121 -18.96 14.15 -15.27
CA ARG A 121 -17.81 14.71 -15.98
C ARG A 121 -16.93 13.68 -16.70
N TYR A 122 -17.19 12.38 -16.52
CA TYR A 122 -16.39 11.33 -17.14
C TYR A 122 -17.12 10.70 -18.35
N PRO A 123 -16.37 10.23 -19.37
CA PRO A 123 -16.96 9.62 -20.55
C PRO A 123 -17.59 8.26 -20.25
N GLU A 124 -18.64 7.88 -20.98
CA GLU A 124 -19.34 6.59 -20.81
C GLU A 124 -18.43 5.36 -21.03
N ASP A 125 -17.37 5.49 -21.83
CA ASP A 125 -16.43 4.41 -22.12
C ASP A 125 -15.18 4.42 -21.22
N LEU A 126 -15.22 5.14 -20.08
CA LEU A 126 -14.14 5.24 -19.11
C LEU A 126 -13.64 3.86 -18.66
N LYS A 127 -12.31 3.74 -18.61
CA LYS A 127 -11.60 2.52 -18.18
C LYS A 127 -10.67 2.81 -17.01
N LEU A 128 -10.31 1.76 -16.28
CA LEU A 128 -9.19 1.84 -15.36
C LEU A 128 -7.87 2.00 -16.13
N GLY A 129 -7.07 2.96 -15.69
CA GLY A 129 -5.71 3.22 -16.13
C GLY A 129 -4.71 2.45 -15.27
N LYS A 130 -3.79 3.18 -14.66
CA LYS A 130 -2.78 2.61 -13.77
C LYS A 130 -3.43 2.15 -12.46
N ILE A 131 -3.13 0.92 -12.08
CA ILE A 131 -3.53 0.34 -10.80
C ILE A 131 -2.32 0.28 -9.88
N GLY A 132 -2.36 1.06 -8.81
CA GLY A 132 -1.44 0.94 -7.69
C GLY A 132 -2.06 0.16 -6.54
N VAL A 133 -1.24 -0.57 -5.80
CA VAL A 133 -1.62 -1.20 -4.54
C VAL A 133 -0.69 -0.70 -3.45
N SER A 134 -1.22 -0.33 -2.30
CA SER A 134 -0.44 0.00 -1.12
C SER A 134 -0.94 -0.72 0.13
N SER A 135 -0.04 -0.99 1.06
CA SER A 135 -0.42 -1.49 2.38
C SER A 135 0.42 -0.90 3.50
N PHE A 136 -0.22 -0.69 4.64
CA PHE A 136 0.42 -0.43 5.93
C PHE A 136 0.21 -1.60 6.89
N SER A 137 1.18 -1.89 7.76
CA SER A 137 1.11 -2.93 8.80
C SER A 137 0.38 -4.22 8.36
N ALA A 138 -0.75 -4.55 8.97
CA ALA A 138 -1.56 -5.75 8.69
C ALA A 138 -2.07 -5.89 7.24
N GLY A 139 -2.12 -4.79 6.47
CA GLY A 139 -2.66 -4.76 5.11
C GLY A 139 -1.92 -5.65 4.11
N PHE A 140 -0.66 -6.00 4.37
CA PHE A 140 0.11 -6.93 3.53
C PHE A 140 -0.56 -8.30 3.37
N GLY A 141 -1.41 -8.67 4.34
CA GLY A 141 -2.17 -9.92 4.32
C GLY A 141 -3.07 -10.04 3.09
N ALA A 142 -3.66 -8.92 2.63
CA ALA A 142 -4.45 -8.88 1.39
C ALA A 142 -3.53 -8.92 0.17
N VAL A 143 -2.50 -8.07 0.14
CA VAL A 143 -1.53 -7.96 -0.96
C VAL A 143 -0.91 -9.31 -1.29
N ARG A 144 -0.51 -10.07 -0.26
CA ARG A 144 0.08 -11.41 -0.42
C ARG A 144 -0.85 -12.37 -1.15
N GLU A 145 -2.15 -12.34 -0.87
CA GLU A 145 -3.12 -13.22 -1.54
C GLU A 145 -3.42 -12.73 -2.96
N ILE A 146 -3.57 -11.42 -3.17
CA ILE A 146 -3.82 -10.81 -4.48
C ILE A 146 -2.70 -11.15 -5.46
N LEU A 147 -1.43 -11.03 -5.05
CA LEU A 147 -0.28 -11.28 -5.93
C LEU A 147 -0.09 -12.75 -6.35
N LYS A 148 -0.83 -13.71 -5.75
CA LYS A 148 -0.80 -15.12 -6.17
C LYS A 148 -1.54 -15.34 -7.49
N ASP A 149 -2.55 -14.53 -7.79
CA ASP A 149 -3.29 -14.61 -9.05
C ASP A 149 -2.55 -13.82 -10.13
N ASN A 150 -2.27 -14.48 -11.26
CA ASN A 150 -1.54 -13.85 -12.35
C ASN A 150 -2.35 -12.72 -13.02
N ARG A 151 -3.69 -12.81 -13.03
CA ARG A 151 -4.56 -11.75 -13.55
C ARG A 151 -4.28 -10.42 -12.84
N TYR A 152 -4.29 -10.45 -11.51
CA TYR A 152 -4.06 -9.26 -10.69
C TYR A 152 -2.60 -8.84 -10.66
N PHE A 153 -1.69 -9.81 -10.58
CA PHE A 153 -0.26 -9.52 -10.66
C PHE A 153 0.07 -8.74 -11.94
N ASP A 154 -0.50 -9.12 -13.08
CA ASP A 154 -0.24 -8.46 -14.37
C ASP A 154 -0.86 -7.07 -14.41
N GLN A 155 -2.10 -6.91 -13.92
CA GLN A 155 -2.80 -5.62 -13.84
C GLN A 155 -2.14 -4.58 -12.92
N ILE A 156 -1.55 -5.00 -11.78
CA ILE A 156 -0.96 -4.06 -10.81
C ILE A 156 0.35 -3.46 -11.38
N ASN A 157 0.37 -2.14 -11.57
CA ASN A 157 1.52 -1.43 -12.14
C ASN A 157 2.51 -0.96 -11.06
N ALA A 158 2.00 -0.61 -9.88
CA ALA A 158 2.78 -0.06 -8.77
C ALA A 158 2.42 -0.73 -7.44
N LEU A 159 3.43 -0.98 -6.60
CA LEU A 159 3.26 -1.58 -5.28
C LEU A 159 4.02 -0.78 -4.22
N LEU A 160 3.34 -0.36 -3.15
CA LEU A 160 3.91 0.28 -1.98
C LEU A 160 3.69 -0.58 -0.73
N MET A 161 4.79 -1.10 -0.16
CA MET A 161 4.78 -1.77 1.14
C MET A 161 5.28 -0.80 2.21
N ALA A 162 4.37 0.02 2.76
CA ALA A 162 4.69 1.01 3.79
C ALA A 162 4.79 0.34 5.16
N ASP A 163 6.00 -0.01 5.57
CA ASP A 163 6.34 -0.72 6.81
C ASP A 163 5.40 -1.89 7.13
N SER A 164 5.14 -2.73 6.12
CA SER A 164 4.04 -3.71 6.17
C SER A 164 4.41 -5.12 5.73
N LEU A 165 5.54 -5.34 5.05
CA LEU A 165 5.86 -6.66 4.52
C LEU A 165 6.47 -7.56 5.60
N TYR A 166 5.69 -8.50 6.13
CA TYR A 166 6.18 -9.50 7.08
C TYR A 166 6.27 -10.89 6.45
N ALA A 167 7.00 -11.81 7.07
CA ALA A 167 6.97 -13.23 6.73
C ALA A 167 7.30 -14.10 7.95
N GLY A 168 6.79 -15.33 8.00
CA GLY A 168 7.26 -16.31 8.97
C GLY A 168 8.74 -16.64 8.76
N TYR A 169 9.37 -17.30 9.74
CA TYR A 169 10.74 -17.78 9.62
C TYR A 169 10.84 -19.24 9.19
N VAL A 170 11.89 -19.54 8.44
CA VAL A 170 12.45 -20.88 8.29
C VAL A 170 13.93 -20.84 8.67
N LYS A 171 14.48 -21.97 9.13
CA LYS A 171 15.91 -22.12 9.40
C LYS A 171 16.65 -22.51 8.12
N VAL A 172 17.62 -21.70 7.73
CA VAL A 172 18.58 -22.00 6.65
C VAL A 172 19.98 -21.79 7.21
N ASP A 173 20.79 -22.85 7.22
CA ASP A 173 22.14 -22.85 7.80
C ASP A 173 22.20 -22.25 9.22
N GLY A 174 21.23 -22.63 10.06
CA GLY A 174 21.09 -22.15 11.44
C GLY A 174 20.53 -20.73 11.59
N LYS A 175 20.44 -19.95 10.51
CA LYS A 175 19.93 -18.57 10.51
C LYS A 175 18.43 -18.53 10.23
N ASN A 176 17.75 -17.58 10.86
CA ASN A 176 16.36 -17.26 10.53
C ASN A 176 16.33 -16.56 9.16
N LYS A 177 15.48 -17.04 8.26
CA LYS A 177 15.22 -16.43 6.96
C LYS A 177 13.72 -16.34 6.70
N PRO A 178 13.23 -15.31 5.98
CA PRO A 178 11.83 -15.25 5.54
C PRO A 178 11.42 -16.53 4.81
N VAL A 179 10.23 -17.07 5.12
CA VAL A 179 9.71 -18.27 4.45
C VAL A 179 9.61 -18.03 2.93
N PRO A 180 10.33 -18.80 2.09
CA PRO A 180 10.42 -18.53 0.65
C PRO A 180 9.06 -18.50 -0.07
N LYS A 181 8.12 -19.39 0.33
CA LYS A 181 6.78 -19.43 -0.25
C LYS A 181 5.98 -18.16 0.00
N GLN A 182 6.20 -17.49 1.14
CA GLN A 182 5.52 -16.23 1.48
C GLN A 182 6.10 -15.03 0.75
N MET A 183 7.37 -15.12 0.34
CA MET A 183 8.10 -14.06 -0.36
C MET A 183 8.09 -14.20 -1.88
N ARG A 184 7.68 -15.36 -2.41
CA ARG A 184 7.76 -15.71 -3.84
C ARG A 184 7.24 -14.62 -4.77
N ASP A 185 5.99 -14.18 -4.58
CA ASP A 185 5.35 -13.26 -5.51
C ASP A 185 5.80 -11.81 -5.31
N PHE A 186 6.21 -11.43 -4.10
CA PHE A 186 6.91 -10.17 -3.85
C PHE A 186 8.28 -10.14 -4.55
N LYS A 187 9.06 -11.23 -4.51
CA LYS A 187 10.32 -11.35 -5.28
C LYS A 187 10.07 -11.28 -6.78
N ARG A 188 8.98 -11.91 -7.25
CA ARG A 188 8.57 -11.82 -8.66
C ARG A 188 8.27 -10.38 -9.05
N PHE A 189 7.54 -9.64 -8.21
CA PHE A 189 7.22 -8.23 -8.43
C PHE A 189 8.48 -7.34 -8.37
N ALA A 190 9.35 -7.53 -7.38
CA ALA A 190 10.62 -6.82 -7.24
C ALA A 190 11.51 -7.00 -8.47
N LYS A 191 11.58 -8.20 -9.05
CA LYS A 191 12.30 -8.46 -10.31
C LYS A 191 11.70 -7.73 -11.51
N GLN A 192 10.37 -7.66 -11.61
CA GLN A 192 9.70 -6.87 -12.66
C GLN A 192 9.96 -5.37 -12.49
N ALA A 193 9.98 -4.88 -11.25
CA ALA A 193 10.30 -3.50 -10.94
C ALA A 193 11.78 -3.17 -11.23
N ALA A 194 12.69 -4.07 -10.90
CA ALA A 194 14.11 -3.95 -11.24
C ALA A 194 14.37 -3.95 -12.76
N ALA A 195 13.47 -4.55 -13.54
CA ALA A 195 13.45 -4.51 -15.00
C ALA A 195 12.56 -3.39 -15.58
N GLU A 196 12.14 -2.43 -14.74
CA GLU A 196 11.35 -1.24 -15.09
C GLU A 196 9.94 -1.48 -15.66
N LYS A 197 9.47 -2.73 -15.62
CA LYS A 197 8.15 -3.16 -16.08
C LYS A 197 7.03 -2.86 -15.08
N LYS A 198 7.38 -2.74 -13.81
CA LYS A 198 6.50 -2.36 -12.70
C LYS A 198 7.23 -1.35 -11.80
N LEU A 199 6.57 -0.79 -10.80
CA LEU A 199 7.19 0.05 -9.77
C LEU A 199 6.97 -0.57 -8.40
N MET A 200 8.01 -0.73 -7.59
CA MET A 200 7.90 -1.27 -6.24
C MET A 200 8.67 -0.41 -5.25
N LEU A 201 7.95 0.10 -4.25
CA LEU A 201 8.49 0.83 -3.12
C LEU A 201 8.30 0.01 -1.85
N ILE A 202 9.34 -0.10 -1.04
CA ILE A 202 9.27 -0.67 0.29
C ILE A 202 9.87 0.36 1.24
N THR A 203 9.12 0.70 2.28
CA THR A 203 9.61 1.58 3.33
C THR A 203 9.62 0.81 4.63
N HIS A 204 10.62 0.99 5.48
CA HIS A 204 10.63 0.29 6.76
C HIS A 204 11.21 1.16 7.87
N SER A 205 10.69 0.92 9.07
CA SER A 205 11.36 1.27 10.31
C SER A 205 12.38 0.18 10.67
N ASN A 206 13.05 0.30 11.81
CA ASN A 206 13.91 -0.74 12.39
C ASN A 206 13.15 -1.57 13.45
N VAL A 207 11.81 -1.57 13.43
CA VAL A 207 10.99 -2.39 14.34
C VAL A 207 11.24 -3.87 14.06
N VAL A 208 11.61 -4.62 15.11
CA VAL A 208 11.86 -6.05 15.05
C VAL A 208 10.75 -6.81 15.77
N PRO A 209 9.88 -7.56 15.07
CA PRO A 209 8.78 -8.29 15.70
C PRO A 209 9.19 -9.51 16.55
N GLY A 210 10.42 -10.00 16.35
CA GLY A 210 11.02 -11.12 17.09
C GLY A 210 10.53 -12.51 16.65
N SER A 211 9.22 -12.74 16.57
CA SER A 211 8.65 -14.07 16.27
C SER A 211 8.47 -14.37 14.77
N TYR A 212 8.60 -13.35 13.93
CA TYR A 212 8.54 -13.42 12.47
C TYR A 212 9.45 -12.34 11.86
N ALA A 213 9.76 -12.46 10.57
CA ALA A 213 10.60 -11.52 9.83
C ALA A 213 9.89 -10.16 9.70
N GLY A 214 10.57 -9.10 10.13
CA GLY A 214 10.12 -7.71 10.02
C GLY A 214 10.24 -7.14 8.60
N THR A 215 9.74 -5.93 8.38
CA THR A 215 9.82 -5.26 7.06
C THR A 215 11.25 -5.08 6.59
N GLN A 216 12.20 -4.78 7.49
CA GLN A 216 13.61 -4.66 7.12
C GLN A 216 14.17 -5.99 6.58
N GLU A 217 13.91 -7.11 7.27
CA GLU A 217 14.42 -8.43 6.87
C GLU A 217 13.79 -8.94 5.58
N THR A 218 12.50 -8.66 5.36
CA THR A 218 11.84 -9.00 4.09
C THR A 218 12.29 -8.08 2.97
N ALA A 219 12.57 -6.80 3.23
CA ALA A 219 13.19 -5.89 2.26
C ALA A 219 14.58 -6.38 1.86
N ASP A 220 15.41 -6.80 2.83
CA ASP A 220 16.73 -7.38 2.55
C ASP A 220 16.62 -8.64 1.68
N ASP A 221 15.64 -9.51 1.93
CA ASP A 221 15.37 -10.71 1.11
C ASP A 221 14.90 -10.38 -0.32
N LEU A 222 14.21 -9.24 -0.53
CA LEU A 222 13.89 -8.71 -1.86
C LEU A 222 15.13 -8.12 -2.54
N MET A 223 15.97 -7.40 -1.80
CA MET A 223 17.21 -6.82 -2.30
C MET A 223 18.18 -7.90 -2.81
N ASP A 224 18.32 -8.99 -2.05
CA ASP A 224 19.07 -10.19 -2.46
C ASP A 224 18.51 -10.76 -3.77
N ALA A 225 17.18 -10.83 -3.90
CA ALA A 225 16.52 -11.39 -5.09
C ALA A 225 16.72 -10.56 -6.37
N VAL A 226 16.96 -9.25 -6.26
CA VAL A 226 17.21 -8.35 -7.39
C VAL A 226 18.69 -8.00 -7.58
N GLY A 227 19.55 -8.41 -6.64
CA GLY A 227 21.00 -8.21 -6.68
C GLY A 227 21.44 -6.78 -6.39
N VAL A 228 20.84 -6.13 -5.39
CA VAL A 228 21.24 -4.80 -4.91
C VAL A 228 21.70 -4.86 -3.45
N ARG A 229 22.48 -3.86 -3.03
CA ARG A 229 22.95 -3.75 -1.64
C ARG A 229 22.52 -2.43 -1.02
N ARG A 230 22.27 -2.48 0.29
CA ARG A 230 21.94 -1.32 1.12
C ARG A 230 23.11 -0.35 1.12
N LYS A 231 22.78 0.94 1.07
CA LYS A 231 23.72 2.04 1.27
C LYS A 231 23.15 2.97 2.34
N GLU A 232 24.04 3.63 3.05
CA GLU A 232 23.69 4.77 3.88
C GLU A 232 23.20 5.90 2.97
N ILE A 233 22.06 6.48 3.30
CA ILE A 233 21.44 7.58 2.57
C ILE A 233 20.92 8.52 3.64
N LYS A 234 21.20 9.81 3.52
CA LYS A 234 20.59 10.83 4.37
C LYS A 234 19.71 11.73 3.53
N ARG A 235 18.39 11.50 3.59
CA ARG A 235 17.40 12.24 2.79
C ARG A 235 16.18 12.57 3.63
N ALA A 236 15.89 13.86 3.79
CA ALA A 236 14.63 14.30 4.36
C ALA A 236 13.46 13.84 3.44
N LEU A 237 12.50 13.13 4.02
CA LEU A 237 11.29 12.67 3.32
C LEU A 237 10.11 13.60 3.63
N ALA A 238 9.97 13.99 4.89
CA ALA A 238 9.03 14.99 5.37
C ALA A 238 9.59 15.65 6.63
N GLU A 239 8.85 16.62 7.16
CA GLU A 239 9.16 17.21 8.47
C GLU A 239 9.29 16.11 9.53
N ASN A 240 10.42 16.10 10.24
CA ASN A 240 10.79 15.12 11.26
C ASN A 240 10.78 13.65 10.79
N PHE A 241 10.93 13.41 9.49
CA PHE A 241 11.01 12.07 8.94
C PHE A 241 12.11 11.98 7.87
N GLU A 242 13.16 11.23 8.18
CA GLU A 242 14.37 11.12 7.37
C GLU A 242 14.64 9.66 7.01
N GLN A 243 15.06 9.44 5.77
CA GLN A 243 15.65 8.19 5.33
C GLN A 243 17.11 8.13 5.79
N SER A 244 17.49 7.01 6.42
CA SER A 244 18.85 6.70 6.88
C SER A 244 19.57 5.66 6.00
N SER A 245 18.81 4.88 5.22
CA SER A 245 19.39 3.92 4.29
C SER A 245 18.51 3.67 3.08
N GLY A 246 19.08 3.11 2.01
CA GLY A 246 18.27 2.63 0.90
C GLY A 246 19.02 1.76 -0.09
N ALA A 247 18.26 1.21 -1.02
CA ALA A 247 18.76 0.44 -2.14
C ALA A 247 17.81 0.60 -3.32
N SER A 248 18.35 0.64 -4.54
CA SER A 248 17.52 0.73 -5.74
C SER A 248 18.14 0.03 -6.95
N LYS A 249 17.27 -0.38 -7.87
CA LYS A 249 17.61 -0.86 -9.22
C LYS A 249 16.37 -0.75 -10.09
N GLY A 250 16.49 -0.12 -11.26
CA GLY A 250 15.32 0.22 -12.08
C GLY A 250 14.29 0.98 -11.25
N LYS A 251 13.05 0.48 -11.22
CA LYS A 251 11.93 1.02 -10.43
C LYS A 251 11.63 0.23 -9.14
N PHE A 252 12.60 -0.55 -8.65
CA PHE A 252 12.58 -1.12 -7.31
C PHE A 252 13.36 -0.20 -6.37
N GLU A 253 12.73 0.26 -5.28
CA GLU A 253 13.34 1.12 -4.27
C GLU A 253 12.99 0.65 -2.84
N VAL A 254 14.01 0.59 -2.00
CA VAL A 254 13.90 0.38 -0.55
C VAL A 254 14.32 1.66 0.16
N ILE A 255 13.47 2.14 1.06
CA ILE A 255 13.66 3.33 1.88
C ILE A 255 13.66 2.88 3.35
N GLY A 256 14.85 2.84 3.95
CA GLY A 256 15.00 2.54 5.37
C GLY A 256 15.05 3.82 6.19
N CYS A 257 14.24 3.88 7.24
CA CYS A 257 14.19 4.96 8.20
C CYS A 257 14.56 4.41 9.59
N ASP A 258 15.24 5.23 10.39
CA ASP A 258 15.60 4.84 11.76
C ASP A 258 14.38 4.84 12.69
N GLY A 259 14.50 4.15 13.82
CA GLY A 259 13.46 4.01 14.85
C GLY A 259 12.97 2.58 15.00
N GLY A 260 12.97 2.08 16.24
CA GLY A 260 12.69 0.67 16.56
C GLY A 260 11.43 0.46 17.40
N ASP A 261 10.55 1.46 17.47
CA ASP A 261 9.35 1.49 18.30
C ASP A 261 8.06 1.67 17.49
N GLU A 262 6.91 1.62 18.17
CA GLU A 262 5.59 1.78 17.56
C GLU A 262 5.42 3.14 16.87
N GLU A 263 6.03 4.19 17.43
CA GLU A 263 5.90 5.51 16.84
C GLU A 263 6.64 5.60 15.49
N ALA A 264 7.84 5.01 15.40
CA ALA A 264 8.56 4.87 14.13
C ALA A 264 7.74 4.11 13.09
N HIS A 265 7.06 3.02 13.49
CA HIS A 265 6.13 2.31 12.62
C HIS A 265 4.97 3.20 12.14
N MET A 266 4.34 3.93 13.06
CA MET A 266 3.19 4.78 12.76
C MET A 266 3.54 6.00 11.90
N VAL A 267 4.78 6.51 11.93
CA VAL A 267 5.21 7.60 11.04
C VAL A 267 5.07 7.18 9.57
N HIS A 268 5.33 5.92 9.21
CA HIS A 268 5.14 5.45 7.83
C HIS A 268 3.69 5.55 7.35
N LEU A 269 2.71 5.38 8.25
CA LEU A 269 1.30 5.62 7.94
C LEU A 269 1.01 7.12 7.85
N ARG A 270 1.41 7.89 8.86
CA ARG A 270 1.12 9.34 8.91
C ARG A 270 1.78 10.13 7.78
N LYS A 271 2.89 9.64 7.24
CA LYS A 271 3.64 10.24 6.12
C LYS A 271 3.50 9.45 4.82
N ILE A 272 2.52 8.54 4.73
CA ILE A 272 2.35 7.66 3.57
C ILE A 272 2.16 8.42 2.25
N GLY A 273 1.60 9.63 2.30
CA GLY A 273 1.43 10.51 1.14
C GLY A 273 2.73 10.79 0.39
N VAL A 274 3.86 10.93 1.10
CA VAL A 274 5.20 11.10 0.49
C VAL A 274 5.52 9.93 -0.45
N PHE A 275 5.17 8.71 -0.04
CA PHE A 275 5.42 7.52 -0.82
C PHE A 275 4.41 7.33 -1.94
N VAL A 276 3.17 7.81 -1.77
CA VAL A 276 2.17 7.86 -2.84
C VAL A 276 2.62 8.78 -3.98
N GLU A 277 3.24 9.93 -3.67
CA GLU A 277 3.86 10.78 -4.70
C GLU A 277 4.90 10.03 -5.53
N MET A 278 5.66 9.13 -4.90
CA MET A 278 6.69 8.32 -5.55
C MET A 278 6.11 7.14 -6.35
N MET A 279 4.82 6.82 -6.22
CA MET A 279 4.19 5.74 -6.99
C MET A 279 3.99 6.10 -8.47
N GLY A 280 4.23 7.36 -8.86
CA GLY A 280 4.26 7.81 -10.24
C GLY A 280 2.89 7.89 -10.91
N PHE A 281 1.87 8.31 -10.17
CA PHE A 281 0.59 8.72 -10.74
C PHE A 281 0.72 10.10 -11.40
N GLY A 282 -0.22 10.45 -12.28
CA GLY A 282 -0.25 11.77 -12.91
C GLY A 282 -0.46 12.90 -11.89
N ARG A 283 -0.32 14.15 -12.34
CA ARG A 283 -0.68 15.34 -11.56
C ARG A 283 -1.63 16.22 -12.37
N VAL A 284 -2.54 16.89 -11.69
CA VAL A 284 -3.41 17.94 -12.20
C VAL A 284 -3.06 19.22 -11.45
N ASP A 285 -2.93 20.33 -12.17
CA ASP A 285 -2.77 21.63 -11.53
C ASP A 285 -4.03 21.95 -10.70
N VAL A 286 -3.84 22.11 -9.40
CA VAL A 286 -4.87 22.56 -8.47
C VAL A 286 -4.65 24.06 -8.31
N GLU A 287 -5.51 24.87 -8.93
CA GLU A 287 -5.49 26.32 -8.70
C GLU A 287 -5.75 26.56 -7.21
N ARG A 288 -4.79 27.19 -6.53
CA ARG A 288 -4.94 27.61 -5.14
C ARG A 288 -5.58 28.99 -5.18
N GLU A 289 -6.85 29.09 -4.80
CA GLU A 289 -7.49 30.37 -4.48
C GLU A 289 -6.82 31.03 -3.26
#